data_AF-A0A5M8Q6G3-F1
#
_entry.id   AF-A0A5M8Q6G3-F1
#
_cell.length_a   1.000
_cell.length_b   1.000
_cell.length_c   1.000
_cell.angle_alpha   90.00
_cell.angle_beta   90.00
_cell.angle_gamma   90.00
#
_symmetry.space_group_name_H-M   'P 1'
#
loop_
_entity.id
_entity.type
_entity.pdbx_description
1 polymer ?
#
loop_
_entity_poly.entity_id
_entity_poly.type
_entity_poly.pdbx_seq_one_letter_code
_entity_poly.pdbx_strand_id
1 'polypeptide(L)'
;MDNGARGRGAGMNTRNKFSKLQTEYISEEWQQWEEPAANPKTRFIEEESKTLLSVSDSPDLGRYHSVNPYRGCEHGCIYCYARNSHEYWGFSAGLDFETKIIVKKNAPQLLEKLFNSKNWQPKSIHLSGNTDCYQPGEKTYKLTRQLLQICLRYRNPVSVLTKNALILRDIDVLEKLAELNLVHAAVSITTLNEDLRTALEPRTVTGKKRLQIVKSLHEAGIPVGVMTAPIIPGLNDHEIPSIIQAAAENGAVWSAYTVVRLNGAVGEIFEEWINRHFPDRAAKVLNQIAACHGGSVNDSRFGLRMTGEGQYAENIRQLHNLACRKYFKDRKLPDLDTSRFIKGGQMKLF
;
A
#
# COMPACT_ATOMS: atom_id res chain seq x y z
N MET A 1 10.85 20.19 20.17
CA MET A 1 10.12 19.07 20.80
C MET A 1 9.07 18.66 19.78
N ASP A 2 9.07 17.38 19.38
CA ASP A 2 8.16 16.86 18.36
C ASP A 2 6.73 16.84 18.93
N ASN A 3 5.89 17.78 18.47
CA ASN A 3 4.48 17.88 18.84
C ASN A 3 3.60 16.92 18.01
N GLY A 4 4.18 16.02 17.22
CA GLY A 4 3.46 15.00 16.48
C GLY A 4 2.85 13.90 17.37
N ALA A 5 1.68 13.39 16.98
CA ALA A 5 1.10 12.23 17.65
C ALA A 5 2.02 11.00 17.52
N ARG A 6 2.45 10.43 18.66
CA ARG A 6 3.43 9.32 18.67
C ARG A 6 2.94 8.11 17.86
N GLY A 7 3.76 7.64 16.92
CA GLY A 7 3.44 6.50 16.07
C GLY A 7 2.42 6.82 14.96
N ARG A 8 2.24 8.11 14.65
CA ARG A 8 1.43 8.60 13.54
C ARG A 8 2.32 9.22 12.46
N GLY A 9 1.90 9.11 11.21
CA GLY A 9 2.65 9.67 10.09
C GLY A 9 2.32 11.14 9.89
N ALA A 10 1.03 11.42 9.65
CA ALA A 10 0.55 12.80 9.56
C ALA A 10 0.55 13.44 10.96
N GLY A 11 1.05 14.66 11.09
CA GLY A 11 0.93 15.43 12.35
C GLY A 11 -0.24 16.40 12.40
N MET A 12 -1.04 16.47 11.33
CA MET A 12 -2.21 17.34 11.25
C MET A 12 -3.34 16.69 10.46
N ASN A 13 -4.52 17.30 10.52
CA ASN A 13 -5.63 17.03 9.61
C ASN A 13 -5.70 18.18 8.58
N THR A 14 -5.55 17.86 7.31
CA THR A 14 -5.80 18.81 6.22
C THR A 14 -7.29 19.07 6.05
N ARG A 15 -7.62 20.20 5.41
CA ARG A 15 -8.98 20.50 4.99
C ARG A 15 -9.51 19.41 4.04
N ASN A 16 -10.73 18.96 4.29
CA ASN A 16 -11.46 18.09 3.35
C ASN A 16 -12.05 18.95 2.23
N LYS A 17 -11.62 18.70 0.98
CA LYS A 17 -12.06 19.51 -0.19
C LYS A 17 -13.54 19.39 -0.55
N PHE A 18 -14.23 18.36 -0.08
CA PHE A 18 -15.66 18.16 -0.31
C PHE A 18 -16.52 18.76 0.81
N SER A 19 -15.92 19.18 1.92
CA SER A 19 -16.64 19.83 3.02
C SER A 19 -16.78 21.34 2.78
N LYS A 20 -18.00 21.86 2.95
CA LYS A 20 -18.26 23.32 2.95
C LYS A 20 -17.82 24.00 4.25
N LEU A 21 -17.76 23.24 5.35
CA LEU A 21 -17.41 23.73 6.68
C LEU A 21 -16.07 23.13 7.11
N GLN A 22 -15.24 23.97 7.72
CA GLN A 22 -13.98 23.56 8.33
C GLN A 22 -14.08 23.82 9.83
N THR A 23 -13.70 22.83 10.62
CA THR A 23 -13.58 22.99 12.08
C THR A 23 -12.10 23.19 12.38
N GLU A 24 -11.73 24.40 12.77
CA GLU A 24 -10.42 24.71 13.33
C GLU A 24 -10.57 24.91 14.84
N TYR A 25 -9.72 24.24 15.61
CA TYR A 25 -9.63 24.47 17.05
C TYR A 25 -8.70 25.66 17.25
N ILE A 26 -9.28 26.85 17.43
CA ILE A 26 -8.54 28.07 17.77
C ILE A 26 -8.60 28.22 19.29
N SER A 27 -7.49 28.12 20.00
CA SER A 27 -7.48 28.29 21.46
C SER A 27 -6.59 29.45 21.89
N GLU A 28 -7.18 30.40 22.61
CA GLU A 28 -6.58 30.90 23.85
C GLU A 28 -7.56 30.87 25.04
N GLU A 29 -8.89 30.82 24.83
CA GLU A 29 -9.87 31.05 25.92
C GLU A 29 -10.88 29.91 26.23
N TRP A 30 -10.83 28.75 25.56
CA TRP A 30 -11.89 27.71 25.66
C TRP A 30 -11.45 26.37 26.31
N GLN A 31 -10.67 26.43 27.40
CA GLN A 31 -9.98 25.30 28.08
C GLN A 31 -10.86 24.20 28.74
N GLN A 32 -12.14 24.03 28.40
CA GLN A 32 -13.01 23.02 29.03
C GLN A 32 -13.66 21.99 28.09
N TRP A 33 -13.34 22.00 26.79
CA TRP A 33 -13.64 20.87 25.92
C TRP A 33 -12.38 20.03 25.76
N GLU A 34 -12.49 18.71 25.98
CA GLU A 34 -11.38 17.75 25.91
C GLU A 34 -10.46 18.10 24.73
N GLU A 35 -9.25 18.56 25.01
CA GLU A 35 -8.23 18.70 23.98
C GLU A 35 -8.14 17.36 23.22
N PRO A 36 -8.12 17.36 21.88
CA PRO A 36 -7.93 16.13 21.13
C PRO A 36 -6.70 15.43 21.69
N ALA A 37 -6.88 14.20 22.20
CA ALA A 37 -5.80 13.49 22.87
C ALA A 37 -4.52 13.57 22.02
N ALA A 38 -3.42 14.00 22.64
CA ALA A 38 -2.11 14.15 21.99
C ALA A 38 -1.65 12.90 21.21
N ASN A 39 -2.29 11.75 21.46
CA ASN A 39 -2.19 10.58 20.60
C ASN A 39 -3.58 9.92 20.37
N PRO A 40 -4.28 10.22 19.25
CA PRO A 40 -5.60 9.66 18.99
C PRO A 40 -5.54 8.13 18.84
N LYS A 41 -6.39 7.42 19.59
CA LYS A 41 -6.57 5.96 19.43
C LYS A 41 -7.22 5.66 18.09
N THR A 42 -6.81 4.56 17.45
CA THR A 42 -7.48 4.08 16.24
C THR A 42 -8.91 3.66 16.58
N ARG A 43 -9.89 4.19 15.85
CA ARG A 43 -11.31 3.82 15.87
C ARG A 43 -11.62 3.02 14.62
N PHE A 44 -12.30 1.90 14.80
CA PHE A 44 -12.81 1.08 13.70
C PHE A 44 -14.30 1.34 13.50
N ILE A 45 -14.68 1.69 12.29
CA ILE A 45 -16.05 1.98 11.89
C ILE A 45 -16.51 0.81 11.02
N GLU A 46 -17.31 -0.07 11.59
CA GLU A 46 -17.84 -1.23 10.89
C GLU A 46 -18.96 -0.81 9.93
N GLU A 47 -18.87 -1.22 8.68
CA GLU A 47 -19.91 -0.98 7.67
C GLU A 47 -20.27 -2.25 6.89
N GLU A 48 -21.48 -2.24 6.32
CA GLU A 48 -21.89 -3.16 5.27
C GLU A 48 -21.79 -2.47 3.91
N SER A 49 -20.79 -2.87 3.13
CA SER A 49 -20.56 -2.33 1.79
C SER A 49 -21.55 -2.91 0.78
N LYS A 50 -21.91 -2.13 -0.25
CA LYS A 50 -22.73 -2.63 -1.37
C LYS A 50 -21.91 -3.38 -2.42
N THR A 51 -20.66 -2.97 -2.61
CA THR A 51 -19.72 -3.54 -3.59
C THR A 51 -18.34 -3.67 -2.96
N LEU A 52 -17.59 -4.70 -3.39
CA LEU A 52 -16.23 -4.95 -2.91
C LEU A 52 -15.17 -4.64 -3.97
N LEU A 53 -15.43 -5.06 -5.21
CA LEU A 53 -14.53 -4.90 -6.33
C LEU A 53 -14.53 -3.45 -6.82
N SER A 54 -13.34 -2.87 -6.92
CA SER A 54 -13.09 -1.62 -7.62
C SER A 54 -12.23 -1.90 -8.84
N VAL A 55 -12.68 -1.49 -10.02
CA VAL A 55 -11.93 -1.65 -11.27
C VAL A 55 -11.37 -0.29 -11.64
N SER A 56 -10.04 -0.19 -11.77
CA SER A 56 -9.40 1.02 -12.27
C SER A 56 -9.56 1.13 -13.78
N ASP A 57 -9.96 2.31 -14.24
CA ASP A 57 -9.99 2.74 -15.63
C ASP A 57 -8.65 3.33 -16.11
N SER A 58 -7.64 3.37 -15.23
CA SER A 58 -6.36 3.93 -15.56
C SER A 58 -5.59 3.07 -16.59
N PRO A 59 -5.05 3.68 -17.66
CA PRO A 59 -4.22 2.97 -18.63
C PRO A 59 -2.92 2.42 -18.01
N ASP A 60 -2.40 3.05 -16.95
CA ASP A 60 -1.15 2.63 -16.28
C ASP A 60 -1.27 1.31 -15.53
N LEU A 61 -2.49 0.92 -15.16
CA LEU A 61 -2.73 -0.21 -14.25
C LEU A 61 -3.44 -1.39 -14.95
N GLY A 62 -3.62 -1.36 -16.27
CA GLY A 62 -4.07 -2.51 -17.05
C GLY A 62 -5.40 -3.13 -16.59
N ARG A 63 -6.43 -2.30 -16.31
CA ARG A 63 -7.71 -2.72 -15.70
C ARG A 63 -7.51 -3.47 -14.38
N TYR A 64 -6.91 -2.81 -13.40
CA TYR A 64 -6.63 -3.33 -12.07
C TYR A 64 -7.91 -3.63 -11.27
N HIS A 65 -8.07 -4.89 -10.84
CA HIS A 65 -9.24 -5.38 -10.10
C HIS A 65 -8.94 -5.37 -8.59
N SER A 66 -9.12 -4.23 -7.93
CA SER A 66 -8.77 -4.09 -6.51
C SER A 66 -9.89 -4.55 -5.59
N VAL A 67 -9.52 -5.32 -4.57
CA VAL A 67 -10.38 -5.71 -3.45
C VAL A 67 -9.76 -5.19 -2.16
N ASN A 68 -10.48 -4.31 -1.46
CA ASN A 68 -10.00 -3.70 -0.23
C ASN A 68 -11.00 -3.97 0.90
N PRO A 69 -10.63 -4.80 1.91
CA PRO A 69 -11.50 -5.08 3.08
C PRO A 69 -11.59 -3.88 4.04
N TYR A 70 -10.67 -2.93 3.93
CA TYR A 70 -10.61 -1.73 4.75
C TYR A 70 -10.60 -0.46 3.89
N ARG A 71 -10.91 0.69 4.50
CA ARG A 71 -10.57 2.02 4.00
C ARG A 71 -9.84 2.77 5.09
N GLY A 72 -8.77 3.47 4.73
CA GLY A 72 -7.80 3.98 5.69
C GLY A 72 -6.73 2.93 5.96
N CYS A 73 -5.61 3.36 6.53
CA CYS A 73 -4.53 2.44 6.86
C CYS A 73 -3.78 2.88 8.12
N GLU A 74 -3.74 2.01 9.12
CA GLU A 74 -3.03 2.26 10.37
C GLU A 74 -1.52 2.39 10.20
N HIS A 75 -0.95 1.98 9.06
CA HIS A 75 0.48 2.15 8.77
C HIS A 75 0.92 3.62 8.78
N GLY A 76 0.01 4.54 8.46
CA GLY A 76 0.28 5.98 8.48
C GLY A 76 1.40 6.41 7.53
N CYS A 77 1.59 5.76 6.37
CA CYS A 77 2.66 6.15 5.45
C CYS A 77 2.43 7.59 4.96
N ILE A 78 3.40 8.49 5.16
CA ILE A 78 3.18 9.93 4.92
C ILE A 78 2.85 10.23 3.44
N TYR A 79 3.52 9.55 2.52
CA TYR A 79 3.36 9.68 1.06
C TYR A 79 2.17 8.91 0.47
N CYS A 80 1.29 8.33 1.29
CA CYS A 80 0.29 7.40 0.79
C CYS A 80 -0.78 8.10 -0.06
N TYR A 81 -0.82 7.79 -1.37
CA TYR A 81 -1.82 8.36 -2.28
C TYR A 81 -3.28 8.06 -1.85
N ALA A 82 -3.49 6.98 -1.09
CA ALA A 82 -4.81 6.55 -0.64
C ALA A 82 -5.42 7.52 0.40
N ARG A 83 -4.61 8.37 1.02
CA ARG A 83 -5.06 9.42 1.96
C ARG A 83 -6.18 10.28 1.39
N ASN A 84 -6.08 10.66 0.11
CA ASN A 84 -7.11 11.44 -0.57
C ASN A 84 -8.48 10.75 -0.63
N SER A 85 -8.53 9.41 -0.56
CA SER A 85 -9.81 8.71 -0.59
C SER A 85 -10.63 8.98 0.66
N HIS A 86 -9.99 9.26 1.81
CA HIS A 86 -10.69 9.51 3.07
C HIS A 86 -11.60 10.73 3.03
N GLU A 87 -11.29 11.68 2.16
CA GLU A 87 -12.09 12.88 1.96
C GLU A 87 -13.52 12.56 1.48
N TYR A 88 -13.72 11.48 0.71
CA TYR A 88 -15.05 11.09 0.23
C TYR A 88 -16.02 10.68 1.35
N TRP A 89 -15.49 10.32 2.54
CA TRP A 89 -16.29 9.96 3.72
C TRP A 89 -16.41 11.11 4.72
N GLY A 90 -16.07 12.34 4.31
CA GLY A 90 -16.12 13.51 5.18
C GLY A 90 -14.96 13.60 6.18
N PHE A 91 -13.97 12.71 6.08
CA PHE A 91 -12.79 12.70 6.95
C PHE A 91 -11.63 13.47 6.35
N SER A 92 -10.64 13.81 7.17
CA SER A 92 -9.39 14.38 6.66
C SER A 92 -8.48 13.31 6.04
N ALA A 93 -7.65 13.71 5.07
CA ALA A 93 -6.59 12.88 4.50
C ALA A 93 -5.36 12.74 5.45
N GLY A 94 -5.30 13.56 6.49
CA GLY A 94 -4.24 13.58 7.49
C GLY A 94 -4.36 12.47 8.54
N LEU A 95 -4.41 12.85 9.82
CA LEU A 95 -4.54 11.93 10.96
C LEU A 95 -5.77 11.03 10.89
N ASP A 96 -6.90 11.53 10.37
CA ASP A 96 -8.12 10.74 10.24
C ASP A 96 -7.93 9.48 9.37
N PHE A 97 -7.09 9.53 8.33
CA PHE A 97 -6.82 8.38 7.46
C PHE A 97 -6.24 7.16 8.20
N GLU A 98 -5.44 7.41 9.22
CA GLU A 98 -4.71 6.39 9.98
C GLU A 98 -5.31 6.13 11.37
N THR A 99 -6.32 6.91 11.77
CA THR A 99 -7.01 6.79 13.06
C THR A 99 -8.48 6.39 12.90
N LYS A 100 -9.14 6.66 11.77
CA LYS A 100 -10.54 6.27 11.51
C LYS A 100 -10.58 5.24 10.38
N ILE A 101 -10.57 3.97 10.74
CA ILE A 101 -10.50 2.87 9.77
C ILE A 101 -11.90 2.33 9.54
N ILE A 102 -12.36 2.37 8.29
CA ILE A 102 -13.64 1.78 7.91
C ILE A 102 -13.42 0.31 7.57
N VAL A 103 -14.20 -0.57 8.19
CA VAL A 103 -14.09 -2.03 8.06
C VAL A 103 -15.30 -2.57 7.32
N LYS A 104 -15.09 -3.18 6.15
CA LYS A 104 -16.15 -3.80 5.37
C LYS A 104 -16.39 -5.23 5.85
N LYS A 105 -17.17 -5.40 6.91
CA LYS A 105 -17.39 -6.71 7.53
C LYS A 105 -17.99 -7.75 6.59
N ASN A 106 -18.80 -7.30 5.65
CA ASN A 106 -19.43 -8.17 4.65
C ASN A 106 -18.54 -8.44 3.42
N ALA A 107 -17.24 -8.08 3.43
CA ALA A 107 -16.34 -8.29 2.30
C ALA A 107 -16.27 -9.76 1.83
N PRO A 108 -16.15 -10.78 2.71
CA PRO A 108 -16.16 -12.18 2.29
C PRO A 108 -17.45 -12.55 1.52
N GLN A 109 -18.61 -12.15 2.04
CA GLN A 109 -19.91 -12.42 1.43
C GLN A 109 -20.05 -11.73 0.07
N LEU A 110 -19.54 -10.49 -0.06
CA LEU A 110 -19.53 -9.77 -1.33
C LEU A 110 -18.61 -10.42 -2.36
N LEU A 111 -17.44 -10.94 -1.95
CA LEU A 111 -16.53 -11.63 -2.86
C LEU A 111 -17.15 -12.93 -3.38
N GLU A 112 -17.76 -13.71 -2.49
CA GLU A 112 -18.43 -14.95 -2.87
C GLU A 112 -19.63 -14.69 -3.81
N LYS A 113 -20.43 -13.65 -3.50
CA LYS A 113 -21.51 -13.20 -4.39
C LYS A 113 -20.99 -12.77 -5.77
N LEU A 114 -19.85 -12.07 -5.81
CA LEU A 114 -19.20 -11.65 -7.06
C LEU A 114 -18.82 -12.87 -7.89
N PHE A 115 -18.09 -13.83 -7.31
CA PHE A 115 -17.64 -15.04 -8.02
C PHE A 115 -18.79 -15.92 -8.51
N ASN A 116 -19.92 -15.95 -7.80
CA ASN A 116 -21.12 -16.67 -8.23
C ASN A 116 -21.92 -15.94 -9.31
N SER A 117 -21.68 -14.65 -9.55
CA SER A 117 -22.46 -13.87 -10.51
C SER A 117 -22.34 -14.45 -11.94
N LYS A 118 -23.38 -14.24 -12.77
CA LYS A 118 -23.39 -14.73 -14.16
C LYS A 118 -22.31 -14.08 -15.03
N ASN A 119 -21.89 -12.87 -14.67
CA ASN A 119 -20.98 -12.03 -15.47
C ASN A 119 -19.52 -12.09 -14.98
N TRP A 120 -19.24 -12.79 -13.88
CA TRP A 120 -17.87 -12.90 -13.41
C TRP A 120 -17.05 -13.76 -14.36
N GLN A 121 -15.95 -13.18 -14.85
CA GLN A 121 -14.92 -13.87 -15.59
C GLN A 121 -13.67 -13.93 -14.70
N PRO A 122 -13.05 -15.11 -14.53
CA PRO A 122 -11.91 -15.27 -13.64
C PRO A 122 -10.77 -14.35 -14.04
N LYS A 123 -10.34 -13.54 -13.09
CA LYS A 123 -9.22 -12.60 -13.23
C LYS A 123 -8.48 -12.52 -11.91
N SER A 124 -7.21 -12.16 -11.98
CA SER A 124 -6.46 -11.80 -10.78
C SER A 124 -7.14 -10.62 -10.08
N ILE A 125 -7.49 -10.82 -8.82
CA ILE A 125 -7.86 -9.71 -7.93
C ILE A 125 -6.64 -9.27 -7.11
N HIS A 126 -6.58 -8.00 -6.77
CA HIS A 126 -5.44 -7.41 -6.10
C HIS A 126 -5.85 -6.90 -4.72
N LEU A 127 -5.31 -7.54 -3.69
CA LEU A 127 -5.43 -7.08 -2.32
C LEU A 127 -4.39 -5.99 -2.06
N SER A 128 -4.80 -5.01 -1.26
CA SER A 128 -4.04 -3.82 -0.90
C SER A 128 -3.88 -2.75 -1.98
N GLY A 129 -4.93 -2.47 -2.75
CA GLY A 129 -4.89 -1.40 -3.76
C GLY A 129 -5.10 0.01 -3.21
N ASN A 130 -5.75 0.18 -2.06
CA ASN A 130 -5.98 1.51 -1.45
C ASN A 130 -5.90 1.49 0.09
N THR A 131 -5.39 0.41 0.65
CA THR A 131 -5.15 0.16 2.08
C THR A 131 -4.16 -1.01 2.15
N ASP A 132 -3.53 -1.27 3.30
CA ASP A 132 -2.83 -2.55 3.48
C ASP A 132 -3.80 -3.58 4.07
N CYS A 133 -4.03 -4.69 3.35
CA CYS A 133 -4.93 -5.75 3.79
C CYS A 133 -4.43 -6.47 5.06
N TYR A 134 -3.15 -6.32 5.41
CA TYR A 134 -2.49 -6.87 6.60
C TYR A 134 -2.08 -5.79 7.61
N GLN A 135 -2.71 -4.61 7.56
CA GLN A 135 -2.57 -3.59 8.61
C GLN A 135 -2.92 -4.16 10.01
N PRO A 136 -2.42 -3.56 11.12
CA PRO A 136 -2.62 -4.08 12.48
C PRO A 136 -4.03 -4.58 12.84
N GLY A 137 -5.09 -3.87 12.45
CA GLY A 137 -6.49 -4.28 12.67
C GLY A 137 -6.87 -5.64 12.08
N GLU A 138 -6.19 -6.12 11.04
CA GLU A 138 -6.41 -7.44 10.44
C GLU A 138 -6.12 -8.60 11.40
N LYS A 139 -5.37 -8.37 12.49
CA LYS A 139 -5.19 -9.37 13.57
C LYS A 139 -6.52 -9.78 14.19
N THR A 140 -7.44 -8.82 14.33
CA THR A 140 -8.76 -9.01 14.93
C THR A 140 -9.78 -9.47 13.89
N TYR A 141 -9.88 -8.75 12.78
CA TYR A 141 -10.96 -8.93 11.81
C TYR A 141 -10.80 -10.14 10.90
N LYS A 142 -9.57 -10.54 10.59
CA LYS A 142 -9.26 -11.73 9.76
C LYS A 142 -9.98 -11.73 8.40
N LEU A 143 -10.30 -10.55 7.84
CA LEU A 143 -11.06 -10.45 6.59
C LEU A 143 -10.19 -10.90 5.42
N THR A 144 -8.91 -10.53 5.43
CA THR A 144 -7.95 -10.94 4.40
C THR A 144 -7.81 -12.45 4.34
N ARG A 145 -7.70 -13.12 5.49
CA ARG A 145 -7.69 -14.61 5.53
C ARG A 145 -8.94 -15.21 4.89
N GLN A 146 -10.12 -14.69 5.24
CA GLN A 146 -11.39 -15.18 4.68
C GLN A 146 -11.47 -14.95 3.16
N LEU A 147 -10.99 -13.79 2.67
CA LEU A 147 -10.92 -13.51 1.24
C LEU A 147 -9.98 -14.48 0.51
N LEU A 148 -8.80 -14.78 1.08
CA LEU A 148 -7.86 -15.76 0.52
C LEU A 148 -8.47 -17.18 0.49
N GLN A 149 -9.18 -17.58 1.54
CA GLN A 149 -9.87 -18.87 1.59
C GLN A 149 -10.98 -18.97 0.52
N ILE A 150 -11.70 -17.87 0.25
CA ILE A 150 -12.67 -17.81 -0.85
C ILE A 150 -11.96 -17.90 -2.20
N CYS A 151 -10.85 -17.17 -2.39
CA CYS A 151 -10.04 -17.29 -3.60
C CYS A 151 -9.60 -18.74 -3.86
N LEU A 152 -9.13 -19.43 -2.82
CA LEU A 152 -8.73 -20.83 -2.91
C LEU A 152 -9.90 -21.75 -3.27
N ARG A 153 -11.04 -21.60 -2.58
CA ARG A 153 -12.25 -22.42 -2.81
C ARG A 153 -12.78 -22.28 -4.24
N TYR A 154 -12.81 -21.06 -4.75
CA TYR A 154 -13.24 -20.75 -6.11
C TYR A 154 -12.11 -20.90 -7.14
N ARG A 155 -10.89 -21.17 -6.70
CA ARG A 155 -9.67 -21.17 -7.51
C ARG A 155 -9.52 -19.91 -8.37
N ASN A 156 -9.90 -18.76 -7.81
CA ASN A 156 -9.72 -17.47 -8.46
C ASN A 156 -8.34 -16.91 -8.10
N PRO A 157 -7.53 -16.47 -9.07
CA PRO A 157 -6.23 -15.90 -8.76
C PRO A 157 -6.30 -14.63 -7.92
N VAL A 158 -5.30 -14.43 -7.07
CA VAL A 158 -5.17 -13.28 -6.18
C VAL A 158 -3.72 -12.83 -6.10
N SER A 159 -3.49 -11.52 -6.02
CA SER A 159 -2.18 -10.98 -5.65
C SER A 159 -2.29 -10.18 -4.37
N VAL A 160 -1.23 -10.21 -3.58
CA VAL A 160 -1.17 -9.58 -2.26
C VAL A 160 0.04 -8.67 -2.19
N LEU A 161 -0.18 -7.40 -1.86
CA LEU A 161 0.89 -6.46 -1.52
C LEU A 161 0.81 -6.11 -0.04
N THR A 162 1.94 -6.10 0.70
CA THR A 162 1.93 -5.65 2.10
C THR A 162 3.27 -5.09 2.57
N LYS A 163 3.24 -4.41 3.72
CA LYS A 163 4.40 -3.95 4.50
C LYS A 163 4.50 -4.63 5.87
N ASN A 164 3.67 -5.63 6.15
CA ASN A 164 3.52 -6.19 7.49
C ASN A 164 3.73 -7.71 7.54
N ALA A 165 4.24 -8.20 8.66
CA ALA A 165 4.53 -9.62 8.88
C ALA A 165 3.28 -10.50 9.04
N LEU A 166 2.10 -9.89 9.17
CA LEU A 166 0.86 -10.62 9.39
C LEU A 166 0.48 -11.53 8.22
N ILE A 167 1.00 -11.29 7.01
CA ILE A 167 0.87 -12.21 5.87
C ILE A 167 1.33 -13.64 6.20
N LEU A 168 2.35 -13.79 7.05
CA LEU A 168 2.88 -15.10 7.45
C LEU A 168 1.89 -15.93 8.28
N ARG A 169 0.86 -15.29 8.88
CA ARG A 169 -0.24 -16.01 9.55
C ARG A 169 -1.03 -16.88 8.56
N ASP A 170 -1.13 -16.43 7.31
CA ASP A 170 -1.96 -17.05 6.28
C ASP A 170 -1.13 -17.85 5.27
N ILE A 171 0.12 -18.18 5.62
CA ILE A 171 1.03 -18.96 4.77
C ILE A 171 0.39 -20.30 4.35
N ASP A 172 -0.35 -20.94 5.25
CA ASP A 172 -1.07 -22.19 5.03
C ASP A 172 -2.13 -22.12 3.91
N VAL A 173 -2.71 -20.94 3.69
CA VAL A 173 -3.67 -20.70 2.59
C VAL A 173 -2.93 -20.27 1.33
N LEU A 174 -1.88 -19.47 1.48
CA LEU A 174 -1.06 -18.98 0.36
C LEU A 174 -0.29 -20.12 -0.32
N GLU A 175 0.26 -21.08 0.42
CA GLU A 175 0.91 -22.29 -0.12
C GLU A 175 -0.02 -23.07 -1.04
N LYS A 176 -1.25 -23.35 -0.59
CA LYS A 176 -2.27 -24.05 -1.40
C LYS A 176 -2.68 -23.28 -2.65
N LEU A 177 -2.69 -21.95 -2.59
CA LEU A 177 -2.91 -21.13 -3.77
C LEU A 177 -1.70 -21.19 -4.71
N ALA A 178 -0.48 -21.20 -4.18
CA ALA A 178 0.76 -21.23 -4.95
C ALA A 178 0.92 -22.56 -5.70
N GLU A 179 0.60 -23.69 -5.07
CA GLU A 179 0.55 -25.03 -5.70
C GLU A 179 -0.35 -25.07 -6.96
N LEU A 180 -1.35 -24.19 -7.01
CA LEU A 180 -2.30 -24.07 -8.12
C LEU A 180 -1.97 -22.93 -9.09
N ASN A 181 -0.83 -22.23 -8.91
CA ASN A 181 -0.46 -21.01 -9.63
C ASN A 181 -1.53 -19.89 -9.51
N LEU A 182 -2.14 -19.75 -8.33
CA LEU A 182 -3.23 -18.80 -8.08
C LEU A 182 -2.81 -17.61 -7.22
N VAL A 183 -1.58 -17.54 -6.73
CA VAL A 183 -1.14 -16.41 -5.92
C VAL A 183 0.24 -15.88 -6.25
N HIS A 184 0.34 -14.55 -6.23
CA HIS A 184 1.60 -13.82 -6.11
C HIS A 184 1.59 -12.97 -4.85
N ALA A 185 2.74 -12.89 -4.19
CA ALA A 185 2.96 -11.96 -3.10
C ALA A 185 3.94 -10.86 -3.50
N ALA A 186 3.80 -9.70 -2.89
CA ALA A 186 4.74 -8.61 -3.00
C ALA A 186 4.92 -7.94 -1.64
N VAL A 187 6.15 -7.59 -1.32
CA VAL A 187 6.48 -6.85 -0.09
C VAL A 187 7.03 -5.48 -0.49
N SER A 188 6.42 -4.40 0.00
CA SER A 188 6.96 -3.06 -0.23
C SER A 188 8.14 -2.78 0.70
N ILE A 189 9.31 -2.51 0.14
CA ILE A 189 10.52 -2.12 0.88
C ILE A 189 10.95 -0.74 0.39
N THR A 190 10.59 0.29 1.16
CA THR A 190 10.91 1.69 0.82
C THR A 190 12.36 2.05 1.15
N THR A 191 12.90 1.50 2.23
CA THR A 191 14.25 1.77 2.73
C THR A 191 14.67 0.63 3.66
N LEU A 192 15.98 0.38 3.77
CA LEU A 192 16.57 -0.49 4.80
C LEU A 192 17.10 0.31 6.00
N ASN A 193 17.09 1.65 5.91
CA ASN A 193 17.38 2.54 7.01
C ASN A 193 16.16 2.63 7.96
N GLU A 194 16.33 2.16 9.19
CA GLU A 194 15.24 2.10 10.17
C GLU A 194 14.79 3.46 10.70
N ASP A 195 15.68 4.46 10.75
CA ASP A 195 15.32 5.82 11.17
C ASP A 195 14.41 6.46 10.11
N LEU A 196 14.80 6.33 8.83
CA LEU A 196 13.99 6.81 7.72
C LEU A 196 12.66 6.05 7.63
N ARG A 197 12.66 4.72 7.81
CA ARG A 197 11.44 3.90 7.84
C ARG A 197 10.50 4.33 8.96
N THR A 198 11.03 4.58 10.15
CA THR A 198 10.24 4.99 11.32
C THR A 198 9.56 6.33 11.07
N ALA A 199 10.26 7.28 10.44
CA ALA A 199 9.68 8.58 10.07
C ALA A 199 8.63 8.47 8.95
N LEU A 200 8.89 7.67 7.90
CA LEU A 200 8.00 7.55 6.73
C LEU A 200 6.77 6.66 7.00
N GLU A 201 6.95 5.57 7.74
CA GLU A 201 6.02 4.44 7.86
C GLU A 201 5.97 3.89 9.31
N PRO A 202 5.54 4.70 10.29
CA PRO A 202 5.80 4.46 11.71
C PRO A 202 5.22 3.16 12.27
N ARG A 203 4.15 2.62 11.67
CA ARG A 203 3.44 1.42 12.15
C ARG A 203 3.59 0.20 11.25
N THR A 204 4.62 0.20 10.41
CA THR A 204 5.03 -0.96 9.58
C THR A 204 6.15 -1.76 10.25
N VAL A 205 6.43 -2.97 9.77
CA VAL A 205 7.60 -3.72 10.25
C VAL A 205 8.90 -3.15 9.65
N THR A 206 10.02 -3.43 10.33
CA THR A 206 11.38 -3.06 9.92
C THR A 206 11.72 -3.58 8.53
N GLY A 207 12.63 -2.90 7.81
CA GLY A 207 13.13 -3.34 6.51
C GLY A 207 13.76 -4.74 6.59
N LYS A 208 14.52 -5.01 7.65
CA LYS A 208 15.05 -6.36 7.92
C LYS A 208 13.94 -7.40 8.08
N LYS A 209 12.84 -7.08 8.76
CA LYS A 209 11.71 -8.01 8.91
C LYS A 209 10.98 -8.22 7.59
N ARG A 210 10.91 -7.21 6.72
CA ARG A 210 10.37 -7.33 5.36
C ARG A 210 11.17 -8.30 4.50
N LEU A 211 12.49 -8.24 4.56
CA LEU A 211 13.36 -9.23 3.90
C LEU A 211 13.13 -10.65 4.44
N GLN A 212 12.95 -10.81 5.76
CA GLN A 212 12.59 -12.11 6.34
C GLN A 212 11.23 -12.62 5.86
N ILE A 213 10.24 -11.74 5.67
CA ILE A 213 8.93 -12.12 5.09
C ILE A 213 9.12 -12.64 3.67
N VAL A 214 9.91 -11.94 2.84
CA VAL A 214 10.23 -12.39 1.47
C VAL A 214 10.84 -13.79 1.50
N LYS A 215 11.82 -14.02 2.38
CA LYS A 215 12.45 -15.34 2.57
C LYS A 215 11.44 -16.42 2.95
N SER A 216 10.61 -16.18 3.97
CA SER A 216 9.63 -17.17 4.41
C SER A 216 8.57 -17.47 3.34
N LEU A 217 8.15 -16.49 2.55
CA LEU A 217 7.23 -16.73 1.44
C LEU A 217 7.89 -17.55 0.32
N HIS A 218 9.15 -17.24 -0.01
CA HIS A 218 9.92 -17.99 -1.00
C HIS A 218 10.14 -19.45 -0.57
N GLU A 219 10.54 -19.69 0.68
CA GLU A 219 10.76 -21.03 1.25
C GLU A 219 9.46 -21.87 1.26
N ALA A 220 8.30 -21.22 1.36
CA ALA A 220 6.98 -21.84 1.24
C ALA A 220 6.51 -22.01 -0.22
N GLY A 221 7.38 -21.78 -1.21
CA GLY A 221 7.04 -21.94 -2.63
C GLY A 221 6.11 -20.86 -3.19
N ILE A 222 5.86 -19.77 -2.47
CA ILE A 222 5.00 -18.67 -2.92
C ILE A 222 5.83 -17.71 -3.79
N PRO A 223 5.46 -17.47 -5.05
CA PRO A 223 6.15 -16.50 -5.89
C PRO A 223 6.03 -15.09 -5.29
N VAL A 224 7.16 -14.53 -4.89
CA VAL A 224 7.24 -13.26 -4.18
C VAL A 224 8.15 -12.27 -4.90
N GLY A 225 7.74 -11.00 -4.97
CA GLY A 225 8.59 -9.90 -5.42
C GLY A 225 8.64 -8.75 -4.43
N VAL A 226 9.35 -7.69 -4.80
CA VAL A 226 9.47 -6.49 -3.97
C VAL A 226 9.09 -5.22 -4.72
N MET A 227 8.28 -4.40 -4.06
CA MET A 227 8.02 -3.04 -4.51
C MET A 227 9.01 -2.09 -3.81
N THR A 228 10.00 -1.58 -4.53
CA THR A 228 10.86 -0.49 -4.03
C THR A 228 10.12 0.83 -4.22
N ALA A 229 9.03 1.00 -3.47
CA ALA A 229 8.03 2.03 -3.74
C ALA A 229 7.47 2.69 -2.46
N PRO A 230 7.40 4.03 -2.43
CA PRO A 230 7.90 4.93 -3.45
C PRO A 230 9.41 5.17 -3.34
N ILE A 231 10.06 5.47 -4.46
CA ILE A 231 11.35 6.13 -4.48
C ILE A 231 11.12 7.64 -4.29
N ILE A 232 11.78 8.19 -3.28
CA ILE A 232 11.78 9.60 -2.92
C ILE A 232 13.21 10.12 -3.18
N PRO A 233 13.43 10.87 -4.28
CA PRO A 233 14.72 11.46 -4.60
C PRO A 233 15.30 12.25 -3.42
N GLY A 234 16.56 11.98 -3.09
CA GLY A 234 17.26 12.65 -1.98
C GLY A 234 16.98 12.06 -0.59
N LEU A 235 16.10 11.05 -0.48
CA LEU A 235 15.87 10.30 0.76
C LEU A 235 16.28 8.84 0.66
N ASN A 236 15.80 8.08 -0.33
CA ASN A 236 16.02 6.63 -0.42
C ASN A 236 16.44 6.12 -1.82
N ASP A 237 16.59 7.01 -2.81
CA ASP A 237 16.95 6.67 -4.19
C ASP A 237 18.31 5.97 -4.30
N HIS A 238 19.25 6.35 -3.43
CA HIS A 238 20.57 5.70 -3.34
C HIS A 238 20.50 4.23 -2.84
N GLU A 239 19.41 3.82 -2.17
CA GLU A 239 19.24 2.46 -1.64
C GLU A 239 18.69 1.47 -2.67
N ILE A 240 18.31 1.93 -3.88
CA ILE A 240 17.70 1.06 -4.91
C ILE A 240 18.51 -0.22 -5.16
N PRO A 241 19.85 -0.16 -5.42
CA PRO A 241 20.60 -1.37 -5.72
C PRO A 241 20.72 -2.32 -4.52
N SER A 242 20.88 -1.79 -3.30
CA SER A 242 21.05 -2.60 -2.10
C SER A 242 19.75 -3.28 -1.67
N ILE A 243 18.60 -2.60 -1.78
CA ILE A 243 17.29 -3.21 -1.55
C ILE A 243 17.03 -4.34 -2.53
N ILE A 244 17.28 -4.11 -3.83
CA ILE A 244 17.07 -5.12 -4.87
C ILE A 244 17.98 -6.34 -4.66
N GLN A 245 19.26 -6.11 -4.37
CA GLN A 245 20.19 -7.18 -4.05
C GLN A 245 19.71 -7.99 -2.86
N ALA A 246 19.41 -7.35 -1.73
CA ALA A 246 18.97 -8.03 -0.51
C ALA A 246 17.66 -8.79 -0.73
N ALA A 247 16.72 -8.24 -1.51
CA ALA A 247 15.49 -8.92 -1.87
C ALA A 247 15.75 -10.18 -2.71
N ALA A 248 16.65 -10.11 -3.70
CA ALA A 248 17.04 -11.27 -4.50
C ALA A 248 17.74 -12.35 -3.64
N GLU A 249 18.61 -11.96 -2.72
CA GLU A 249 19.27 -12.87 -1.76
C GLU A 249 18.25 -13.58 -0.84
N ASN A 250 17.10 -12.96 -0.58
CA ASN A 250 15.99 -13.54 0.19
C ASN A 250 14.93 -14.24 -0.69
N GLY A 251 15.18 -14.45 -1.98
CA GLY A 251 14.31 -15.27 -2.84
C GLY A 251 13.22 -14.51 -3.62
N ALA A 252 13.24 -13.17 -3.62
CA ALA A 252 12.36 -12.41 -4.51
C ALA A 252 12.64 -12.74 -5.98
N VAL A 253 11.62 -12.81 -6.83
CA VAL A 253 11.77 -13.16 -8.25
C VAL A 253 11.62 -11.97 -9.21
N TRP A 254 11.17 -10.82 -8.69
CA TRP A 254 11.07 -9.56 -9.43
C TRP A 254 11.12 -8.36 -8.50
N SER A 255 11.40 -7.18 -9.07
CA SER A 255 11.20 -5.89 -8.41
C SER A 255 10.56 -4.88 -9.35
N ALA A 256 9.71 -4.01 -8.80
CA ALA A 256 9.20 -2.82 -9.48
C ALA A 256 9.25 -1.62 -8.53
N TYR A 257 9.13 -0.42 -9.09
CA TYR A 257 9.18 0.82 -8.34
C TYR A 257 8.11 1.81 -8.81
N THR A 258 7.87 2.83 -7.99
CA THR A 258 7.20 4.06 -8.40
C THR A 258 7.97 5.24 -7.83
N VAL A 259 8.06 6.36 -8.53
CA VAL A 259 8.51 7.62 -7.95
C VAL A 259 7.38 8.20 -7.10
N VAL A 260 7.71 8.85 -5.98
CA VAL A 260 6.74 9.48 -5.10
C VAL A 260 5.97 10.58 -5.83
N ARG A 261 4.63 10.53 -5.76
CA ARG A 261 3.74 11.57 -6.28
C ARG A 261 2.85 12.08 -5.15
N LEU A 262 2.80 13.39 -4.95
CA LEU A 262 2.18 13.99 -3.77
C LEU A 262 0.78 14.59 -4.02
N ASN A 263 0.01 14.01 -4.94
CA ASN A 263 -1.26 14.56 -5.40
C ASN A 263 -2.25 14.88 -4.27
N GLY A 264 -2.99 15.97 -4.42
CA GLY A 264 -4.08 16.36 -3.52
C GLY A 264 -3.55 16.79 -2.15
N ALA A 265 -4.22 16.36 -1.08
CA ALA A 265 -3.84 16.71 0.29
C ALA A 265 -2.50 16.11 0.72
N VAL A 266 -1.98 15.12 -0.02
CA VAL A 266 -0.71 14.46 0.29
C VAL A 266 0.48 15.44 0.19
N GLY A 267 0.42 16.44 -0.69
CA GLY A 267 1.46 17.45 -0.86
C GLY A 267 1.68 18.26 0.42
N GLU A 268 0.60 18.86 0.93
CA GLU A 268 0.61 19.63 2.17
C GLU A 268 1.07 18.78 3.37
N ILE A 269 0.55 17.56 3.48
CA ILE A 269 0.93 16.60 4.54
C ILE A 269 2.42 16.26 4.48
N PHE A 270 2.94 16.00 3.28
CA PHE A 270 4.34 15.63 3.09
C PHE A 270 5.28 16.81 3.30
N GLU A 271 4.92 17.99 2.81
CA GLU A 271 5.69 19.23 2.97
C GLU A 271 5.86 19.59 4.45
N GLU A 272 4.77 19.52 5.23
CA GLU A 272 4.86 19.73 6.67
C GLU A 272 5.75 18.67 7.33
N TRP A 273 5.56 17.40 6.98
CA TRP A 273 6.35 16.30 7.53
C TRP A 273 7.84 16.42 7.22
N ILE A 274 8.23 16.77 5.99
CA ILE A 274 9.64 16.86 5.59
C ILE A 274 10.33 18.04 6.28
N ASN A 275 9.63 19.17 6.45
CA ASN A 275 10.16 20.32 7.20
C ASN A 275 10.36 20.00 8.68
N ARG A 276 9.51 19.14 9.27
CA ARG A 276 9.64 18.71 10.65
C ARG A 276 10.78 17.71 10.87
N HIS A 277 10.89 16.69 10.01
CA HIS A 277 11.81 15.56 10.23
C HIS A 277 13.18 15.75 9.57
N PHE A 278 13.25 16.52 8.49
CA PHE A 278 14.45 16.70 7.68
C PHE A 278 14.62 18.17 7.21
N PRO A 279 14.60 19.15 8.13
CA PRO A 279 14.61 20.59 7.79
C PRO A 279 15.82 21.00 6.94
N ASP A 280 16.97 20.37 7.18
CA ASP A 280 18.24 20.61 6.49
C ASP A 280 18.21 20.26 4.99
N ARG A 281 17.31 19.37 4.57
CA ARG A 281 17.20 18.87 3.20
C ARG A 281 15.80 18.96 2.60
N ALA A 282 14.83 19.52 3.32
CA ALA A 282 13.43 19.62 2.90
C ALA A 282 13.28 20.26 1.52
N ALA A 283 13.82 21.47 1.34
CA ALA A 283 13.76 22.20 0.07
C ALA A 283 14.40 21.39 -1.08
N LYS A 284 15.54 20.74 -0.83
CA LYS A 284 16.22 19.90 -1.83
C LYS A 284 15.33 18.73 -2.25
N VAL A 285 14.77 17.99 -1.30
CA VAL A 285 13.90 16.83 -1.57
C VAL A 285 12.67 17.25 -2.36
N LEU A 286 11.97 18.30 -1.93
CA LEU A 286 10.77 18.81 -2.63
C LEU A 286 11.10 19.25 -4.06
N ASN A 287 12.21 19.96 -4.27
CA ASN A 287 12.65 20.37 -5.61
C ASN A 287 13.00 19.17 -6.50
N GLN A 288 13.60 18.11 -5.96
CA GLN A 288 13.89 16.90 -6.75
C GLN A 288 12.63 16.10 -7.08
N ILE A 289 11.66 16.02 -6.16
CA ILE A 289 10.34 15.45 -6.45
C ILE A 289 9.66 16.24 -7.57
N ALA A 290 9.68 17.57 -7.48
CA ALA A 290 9.11 18.46 -8.49
C ALA A 290 9.80 18.29 -9.86
N ALA A 291 11.12 18.14 -9.89
CA ALA A 291 11.88 17.88 -11.10
C ALA A 291 11.49 16.55 -11.78
N CYS A 292 11.09 15.54 -11.01
CA CYS A 292 10.56 14.28 -11.54
C CYS A 292 9.16 14.41 -12.16
N HIS A 293 8.46 15.54 -11.95
CA HIS A 293 7.04 15.72 -12.22
C HIS A 293 6.74 17.07 -12.90
N GLY A 294 7.65 17.54 -13.76
CA GLY A 294 7.42 18.72 -14.60
C GLY A 294 7.39 20.05 -13.84
N GLY A 295 8.07 20.14 -12.70
CA GLY A 295 8.15 21.34 -11.86
C GLY A 295 7.11 21.42 -10.74
N SER A 296 6.23 20.42 -10.60
CA SER A 296 5.28 20.30 -9.50
C SER A 296 5.51 19.01 -8.72
N VAL A 297 5.25 18.98 -7.42
CA VAL A 297 5.30 17.73 -6.63
C VAL A 297 4.14 16.76 -6.93
N ASN A 298 3.19 17.20 -7.76
CA ASN A 298 2.00 16.46 -8.17
C ASN A 298 2.08 16.10 -9.65
N ASP A 299 1.57 14.93 -10.01
CA ASP A 299 1.43 14.53 -11.41
C ASP A 299 0.21 13.63 -11.62
N SER A 300 -0.60 13.98 -12.62
CA SER A 300 -1.79 13.25 -13.04
C SER A 300 -1.67 12.65 -14.44
N ARG A 301 -0.57 12.94 -15.17
CA ARG A 301 -0.35 12.48 -16.54
C ARG A 301 -0.10 10.97 -16.56
N PHE A 302 -0.94 10.24 -17.29
CA PHE A 302 -0.75 8.81 -17.51
C PHE A 302 0.60 8.54 -18.20
N GLY A 303 1.18 7.36 -17.95
CA GLY A 303 2.49 6.96 -18.44
C GLY A 303 3.68 7.58 -17.69
N LEU A 304 3.53 8.79 -17.15
CA LEU A 304 4.62 9.53 -16.48
C LEU A 304 4.51 9.53 -14.97
N ARG A 305 3.31 9.71 -14.41
CA ARG A 305 3.10 9.93 -12.96
C ARG A 305 3.62 8.83 -12.03
N MET A 306 3.88 7.63 -12.54
CA MET A 306 4.44 6.52 -11.73
C MET A 306 5.96 6.40 -11.86
N THR A 307 6.55 6.80 -12.99
CA THR A 307 7.99 6.62 -13.27
C THR A 307 8.78 7.92 -13.19
N GLY A 308 8.10 9.06 -13.31
CA GLY A 308 8.69 10.39 -13.42
C GLY A 308 9.27 10.69 -14.80
N GLU A 309 9.72 11.94 -14.97
CA GLU A 309 10.47 12.46 -16.11
C GLU A 309 11.71 13.25 -15.67
N GLY A 310 12.60 13.60 -16.60
CA GLY A 310 13.82 14.36 -16.29
C GLY A 310 14.96 13.53 -15.70
N GLN A 311 16.07 14.19 -15.37
CA GLN A 311 17.35 13.52 -15.05
C GLN A 311 17.28 12.65 -13.79
N TYR A 312 16.56 13.08 -12.75
CA TYR A 312 16.44 12.30 -11.52
C TYR A 312 15.63 11.01 -11.73
N ALA A 313 14.50 11.10 -12.44
CA ALA A 313 13.71 9.92 -12.80
C ALA A 313 14.49 8.96 -13.72
N GLU A 314 15.27 9.51 -14.66
CA GLU A 314 16.17 8.72 -15.51
C GLU A 314 17.18 7.94 -14.68
N ASN A 315 17.87 8.60 -13.76
CA ASN A 315 18.86 7.98 -12.89
C ASN A 315 18.23 6.87 -12.04
N ILE A 316 17.05 7.11 -11.45
CA ILE A 316 16.28 6.11 -10.70
C ILE A 316 15.97 4.89 -11.58
N ARG A 317 15.47 5.12 -12.79
CA ARG A 317 15.15 4.07 -13.76
C ARG A 317 16.38 3.25 -14.14
N GLN A 318 17.51 3.92 -14.41
CA GLN A 318 18.76 3.26 -14.77
C GLN A 318 19.31 2.41 -13.62
N LEU A 319 19.34 2.95 -12.40
CA LEU A 319 19.76 2.21 -11.20
C LEU A 319 18.88 0.98 -10.96
N HIS A 320 17.56 1.14 -11.04
CA HIS A 320 16.60 0.05 -10.84
C HIS A 320 16.76 -1.03 -11.91
N ASN A 321 16.82 -0.64 -13.19
CA ASN A 321 16.98 -1.58 -14.30
C ASN A 321 18.32 -2.32 -14.24
N LEU A 322 19.42 -1.63 -13.92
CA LEU A 322 20.74 -2.24 -13.79
C LEU A 322 20.75 -3.26 -12.65
N ALA A 323 20.21 -2.91 -11.49
CA ALA A 323 20.10 -3.82 -10.35
C ALA A 323 19.22 -5.02 -10.69
N CYS A 324 18.06 -4.82 -11.31
CA CYS A 324 17.18 -5.92 -11.72
C CYS A 324 17.87 -6.86 -12.72
N ARG A 325 18.55 -6.31 -13.74
CA ARG A 325 19.33 -7.10 -14.72
C ARG A 325 20.43 -7.90 -14.05
N LYS A 326 21.07 -7.36 -13.01
CA LYS A 326 22.15 -8.02 -12.28
C LYS A 326 21.65 -9.13 -11.37
N TYR A 327 20.57 -8.91 -10.62
CA TYR A 327 20.15 -9.79 -9.52
C TYR A 327 18.93 -10.68 -9.83
N PHE A 328 18.13 -10.36 -10.85
CA PHE A 328 16.95 -11.15 -11.25
C PHE A 328 17.07 -11.77 -12.66
N LYS A 329 18.25 -11.78 -13.28
CA LYS A 329 18.46 -12.21 -14.69
C LYS A 329 17.76 -13.53 -15.06
N ASP A 330 17.87 -14.53 -14.20
CA ASP A 330 17.37 -15.89 -14.45
C ASP A 330 16.08 -16.19 -13.67
N ARG A 331 15.39 -15.16 -13.20
CA ARG A 331 14.17 -15.28 -12.38
C ARG A 331 12.98 -14.75 -13.16
N LYS A 332 11.84 -15.45 -13.04
CA LYS A 332 10.59 -15.05 -13.69
C LYS A 332 9.44 -15.24 -12.71
N LEU A 333 8.54 -14.26 -12.66
CA LEU A 333 7.25 -14.42 -12.01
C LEU A 333 6.39 -15.38 -12.88
N PRO A 334 5.91 -16.52 -12.35
CA PRO A 334 4.97 -17.36 -13.07
C PRO A 334 3.69 -16.60 -13.44
N ASP A 335 2.95 -17.07 -14.44
CA ASP A 335 1.65 -16.50 -14.76
C ASP A 335 0.57 -17.08 -13.84
N LEU A 336 -0.42 -16.26 -13.49
CA LEU A 336 -1.56 -16.70 -12.68
C LEU A 336 -2.57 -17.50 -13.53
N ASP A 337 -2.99 -18.65 -13.04
CA ASP A 337 -3.87 -19.57 -13.77
C ASP A 337 -5.36 -19.25 -13.57
N THR A 338 -5.97 -18.55 -14.52
CA THR A 338 -7.41 -18.24 -14.51
C THR A 338 -8.29 -19.39 -14.99
N SER A 339 -7.72 -20.45 -15.58
CA SER A 339 -8.47 -21.57 -16.16
C SER A 339 -9.04 -22.52 -15.11
N ARG A 340 -8.48 -22.49 -13.91
CA ARG A 340 -8.83 -23.38 -12.78
C ARG A 340 -10.10 -22.98 -12.03
N PHE A 341 -10.72 -21.86 -12.37
CA PHE A 341 -11.84 -21.30 -11.63
C PHE A 341 -13.03 -22.27 -11.52
N ILE A 342 -13.58 -22.38 -10.33
CA ILE A 342 -14.70 -23.27 -10.01
C ILE A 342 -15.89 -22.44 -9.56
N LYS A 343 -16.89 -22.31 -10.44
CA LYS A 343 -18.16 -21.65 -10.10
C LYS A 343 -18.91 -22.47 -9.05
N GLY A 344 -19.44 -21.81 -8.03
CA GLY A 344 -20.07 -22.46 -6.88
C GLY A 344 -19.10 -23.04 -5.84
N GLY A 345 -17.79 -23.01 -6.10
CA GLY A 345 -16.76 -23.43 -5.13
C GLY A 345 -16.72 -24.93 -4.81
N GLN A 346 -17.39 -25.77 -5.61
CA GLN A 346 -17.38 -27.23 -5.49
C GLN A 346 -16.84 -27.87 -6.78
N MET A 347 -15.93 -28.83 -6.64
CA MET A 347 -15.47 -29.65 -7.77
C MET A 347 -16.69 -30.28 -8.44
N LYS A 348 -16.80 -30.17 -9.77
CA LYS A 348 -17.84 -30.88 -10.51
C LYS A 348 -17.62 -32.38 -10.30
N LEU A 349 -18.58 -33.04 -9.64
CA LEU A 349 -18.66 -34.49 -9.59
C LEU A 349 -19.03 -34.97 -10.99
N PHE A 350 -18.02 -35.39 -11.76
CA PHE A 350 -18.16 -36.25 -12.92
C PHE A 350 -17.11 -37.35 -12.80
#